data_AF-A0A257PB36-F1
#
_entry.id   AF-A0A257PB36-F1
#
_cell.length_a   1.000
_cell.length_b   1.000
_cell.length_c   1.000
_cell.angle_alpha   90.00
_cell.angle_beta   90.00
_cell.angle_gamma   90.00
#
_symmetry.space_group_name_H-M   'P 1'
#
loop_
_entity.id
_entity.type
_entity.pdbx_description
1 polymer ?
#
loop_
_entity_poly.entity_id
_entity_poly.type
_entity_poly.pdbx_seq_one_letter_code
_entity_poly.pdbx_strand_id
1 'polypeptide(L)'
;MLTATFTFWGFAPAAHAQIGSARYSSIVVDASSGDVLEDVNADQPRRPASLTKMMTLYMTFEALRDRRITMDETVPVTPHAASMEPSKLGLVPGTRLTVEQAILGLVTKSANDAASALGEFLGGSEDRFAQMMTLRARALGMGHTTFENASGLPDPGQWTTARDLAVLARHLVTDFPGYYRYFSTPSFTWHRQVIFNHDNMLRTYPGADG
;
A
#
# COMPACT_ATOMS: atom_id res chain seq x y z
N MET A 1 -10.63 67.26 4.02
CA MET A 1 -9.95 66.01 3.62
C MET A 1 -10.94 64.89 3.83
N LEU A 2 -11.52 64.32 2.76
CA LEU A 2 -12.41 63.17 2.85
C LEU A 2 -11.58 61.89 2.74
N THR A 3 -11.67 61.03 3.75
CA THR A 3 -11.07 59.70 3.76
C THR A 3 -12.14 58.71 3.29
N ALA A 4 -11.91 58.03 2.17
CA ALA A 4 -12.77 56.96 1.67
C ALA A 4 -12.22 55.61 2.15
N THR A 5 -13.03 54.85 2.89
CA THR A 5 -12.70 53.50 3.33
C THR A 5 -13.27 52.51 2.31
N PHE A 6 -12.41 51.78 1.60
CA PHE A 6 -12.83 50.69 0.73
C PHE A 6 -12.86 49.38 1.54
N THR A 7 -14.04 48.79 1.68
CA THR A 7 -14.20 47.44 2.23
C THR A 7 -14.15 46.47 1.06
N PHE A 8 -13.07 45.69 0.95
CA PHE A 8 -12.98 44.60 0.00
C PHE A 8 -13.79 43.41 0.51
N TRP A 9 -14.92 43.12 -0.13
CA TRP A 9 -15.56 41.80 -0.05
C TRP A 9 -14.72 40.82 -0.87
N GLY A 10 -13.90 40.03 -0.19
CA GLY A 10 -13.21 38.90 -0.82
C GLY A 10 -14.21 37.79 -1.15
N PHE A 11 -14.44 37.56 -2.44
CA PHE A 11 -15.12 36.34 -2.89
C PHE A 11 -14.24 35.13 -2.54
N ALA A 12 -14.70 34.28 -1.62
CA ALA A 12 -14.13 32.95 -1.48
C ALA A 12 -14.37 32.18 -2.80
N PRO A 13 -13.34 31.58 -3.41
CA PRO A 13 -13.55 30.77 -4.61
C PRO A 13 -14.45 29.59 -4.26
N ALA A 14 -15.41 29.29 -5.14
CA ALA A 14 -16.29 28.14 -4.97
C ALA A 14 -15.45 26.86 -4.88
N ALA A 15 -15.76 26.01 -3.89
CA ALA A 15 -15.17 24.69 -3.80
C ALA A 15 -15.55 23.89 -5.04
N HIS A 16 -14.59 23.66 -5.94
CA HIS A 16 -14.80 22.81 -7.10
C HIS A 16 -14.84 21.35 -6.64
N ALA A 17 -15.78 20.57 -7.17
CA ALA A 17 -15.82 19.14 -6.95
C ALA A 17 -14.45 18.52 -7.33
N GLN A 18 -13.83 17.80 -6.38
CA GLN A 18 -12.52 17.18 -6.61
C GLN A 18 -12.62 15.96 -7.54
N ILE A 19 -13.77 15.29 -7.53
CA ILE A 19 -14.12 14.18 -8.41
C ILE A 19 -14.21 14.73 -9.85
N GLY A 20 -13.39 14.18 -10.75
CA GLY A 20 -13.26 14.63 -12.15
C GLY A 20 -12.10 15.61 -12.40
N SER A 21 -11.39 16.09 -11.37
CA SER A 21 -10.19 16.90 -11.57
C SER A 21 -9.02 16.04 -12.09
N ALA A 22 -8.09 16.63 -12.87
CA ALA A 22 -6.90 15.94 -13.36
C ALA A 22 -5.97 15.41 -12.23
N ARG A 23 -6.17 15.88 -10.99
CA ARG A 23 -5.43 15.42 -9.80
C ARG A 23 -6.02 14.16 -9.17
N TYR A 24 -7.25 13.79 -9.52
CA TYR A 24 -7.97 12.67 -8.95
C TYR A 24 -8.00 11.50 -9.94
N SER A 25 -7.76 10.29 -9.44
CA SER A 25 -7.99 9.04 -10.17
C SER A 25 -8.73 8.06 -9.26
N SER A 26 -9.73 7.38 -9.80
CA SER A 26 -10.50 6.36 -9.10
C SER A 26 -10.97 5.29 -10.07
N ILE A 27 -11.25 4.11 -9.54
CA ILE A 27 -11.89 3.03 -10.26
C ILE A 27 -12.70 2.20 -9.26
N VAL A 28 -13.88 1.76 -9.69
CA VAL A 28 -14.74 0.82 -8.96
C VAL A 28 -14.94 -0.39 -9.87
N VAL A 29 -14.65 -1.57 -9.34
CA VAL A 29 -14.66 -2.84 -10.09
C VAL A 29 -15.48 -3.86 -9.32
N ASP A 30 -16.33 -4.61 -10.01
CA ASP A 30 -16.94 -5.80 -9.44
C ASP A 30 -15.86 -6.89 -9.28
N ALA A 31 -15.62 -7.32 -8.04
CA ALA A 31 -14.51 -8.23 -7.73
C ALA A 31 -14.65 -9.60 -8.41
N SER A 32 -15.87 -10.07 -8.66
CA SER A 32 -16.12 -11.40 -9.22
C SER A 32 -15.88 -11.44 -10.74
N SER A 33 -16.58 -10.58 -11.47
CA SER A 33 -16.54 -10.48 -12.93
C SER A 33 -15.29 -9.75 -13.44
N GLY A 34 -14.79 -8.77 -12.67
CA GLY A 34 -13.79 -7.82 -13.13
C GLY A 34 -14.37 -6.65 -13.93
N ASP A 35 -15.71 -6.53 -14.00
CA ASP A 35 -16.37 -5.45 -14.71
C ASP A 35 -16.11 -4.10 -14.03
N VAL A 36 -15.74 -3.11 -14.82
CA VAL A 36 -15.56 -1.73 -14.36
C VAL A 36 -16.93 -1.08 -14.23
N LEU A 37 -17.31 -0.73 -13.01
CA LEU A 37 -18.60 -0.09 -12.71
C LEU A 37 -18.51 1.43 -12.89
N GLU A 38 -17.38 2.02 -12.48
CA GLU A 38 -17.08 3.44 -12.62
C GLU A 38 -15.58 3.64 -12.70
N ASP A 39 -15.13 4.60 -13.51
CA ASP A 39 -13.74 5.04 -13.48
C ASP A 39 -13.59 6.54 -13.76
N VAL A 40 -12.54 7.14 -13.19
CA VAL A 40 -12.13 8.52 -13.43
C VAL A 40 -10.62 8.51 -13.58
N ASN A 41 -10.11 8.88 -14.76
CA ASN A 41 -8.66 8.96 -15.01
C ASN A 41 -7.90 7.70 -14.58
N ALA A 42 -8.51 6.52 -14.73
CA ALA A 42 -8.03 5.30 -14.09
C ALA A 42 -6.69 4.81 -14.65
N ASP A 43 -6.37 5.18 -15.87
CA ASP A 43 -5.11 4.86 -16.57
C ASP A 43 -4.07 5.99 -16.50
N GLN A 44 -4.36 7.10 -15.80
CA GLN A 44 -3.37 8.16 -15.62
C GLN A 44 -2.23 7.71 -14.69
N PRO A 45 -0.96 7.98 -15.02
CA PRO A 45 0.16 7.68 -14.14
C PRO A 45 0.07 8.40 -12.79
N ARG A 46 0.22 7.64 -11.71
CA ARG A 46 0.23 8.10 -10.31
C ARG A 46 1.41 7.51 -9.56
N ARG A 47 1.81 8.19 -8.47
CA ARG A 47 2.69 7.60 -7.46
C ARG A 47 1.84 6.70 -6.55
N PRO A 48 2.18 5.41 -6.38
CA PRO A 48 1.38 4.48 -5.56
C PRO A 48 1.42 4.82 -4.07
N ALA A 49 2.50 5.47 -3.61
CA ALA A 49 2.79 5.61 -2.18
C ALA A 49 2.62 4.25 -1.47
N SER A 50 2.08 4.23 -0.25
CA SER A 50 1.92 3.00 0.55
C SER A 50 1.08 1.89 -0.09
N LEU A 51 0.28 2.16 -1.13
CA LEU A 51 -0.43 1.10 -1.87
C LEU A 51 0.55 0.10 -2.52
N THR A 52 1.81 0.48 -2.70
CA THR A 52 2.91 -0.41 -3.09
C THR A 52 3.01 -1.67 -2.23
N LYS A 53 2.71 -1.56 -0.92
CA LYS A 53 2.78 -2.68 0.02
C LYS A 53 1.78 -3.79 -0.30
N MET A 54 0.74 -3.51 -1.09
CA MET A 54 -0.16 -4.55 -1.62
C MET A 54 0.61 -5.57 -2.47
N MET A 55 1.60 -5.13 -3.27
CA MET A 55 2.42 -6.05 -4.07
C MET A 55 3.40 -6.81 -3.17
N THR A 56 3.97 -6.15 -2.16
CA THR A 56 4.83 -6.80 -1.15
C THR A 56 4.08 -7.92 -0.44
N LEU A 57 2.83 -7.66 -0.01
CA LEU A 57 1.96 -8.67 0.60
C LEU A 57 1.56 -9.76 -0.41
N TYR A 58 1.20 -9.40 -1.64
CA TYR A 58 0.86 -10.36 -2.69
C TYR A 58 1.98 -11.39 -2.90
N MET A 59 3.22 -10.92 -3.08
CA MET A 59 4.38 -11.80 -3.27
C MET A 59 4.75 -12.59 -1.99
N THR A 60 4.47 -12.04 -0.81
CA THR A 60 4.60 -12.77 0.47
C THR A 60 3.60 -13.91 0.54
N PHE A 61 2.34 -13.66 0.18
CA PHE A 61 1.28 -14.66 0.16
C PHE A 61 1.53 -15.75 -0.88
N GLU A 62 2.11 -15.41 -2.04
CA GLU A 62 2.64 -16.39 -2.99
C GLU A 62 3.70 -17.28 -2.35
N ALA A 63 4.68 -16.70 -1.66
CA ALA A 63 5.75 -17.46 -1.02
C ALA A 63 5.22 -18.41 0.07
N LEU A 64 4.22 -17.96 0.84
CA LEU A 64 3.55 -18.78 1.84
C LEU A 64 2.71 -19.92 1.20
N ARG A 65 1.91 -19.61 0.16
CA ARG A 65 1.13 -20.61 -0.58
C ARG A 65 2.04 -21.69 -1.18
N ASP A 66 3.15 -21.28 -1.77
CA ASP A 66 4.11 -22.15 -2.43
C ASP A 66 5.04 -22.86 -1.42
N ARG A 67 4.86 -22.64 -0.11
CA ARG A 67 5.66 -23.19 1.00
C ARG A 67 7.16 -22.88 0.89
N ARG A 68 7.51 -21.75 0.25
CA ARG A 68 8.88 -21.24 0.20
C ARG A 68 9.30 -20.58 1.52
N ILE A 69 8.32 -20.09 2.28
CA ILE A 69 8.48 -19.52 3.62
C ILE A 69 7.32 -19.98 4.52
N THR A 70 7.45 -19.82 5.84
CA THR A 70 6.37 -20.05 6.81
C THR A 70 6.01 -18.77 7.59
N MET A 71 4.85 -18.76 8.27
CA MET A 71 4.40 -17.60 9.05
C MET A 71 5.31 -17.27 10.25
N ASP A 72 5.89 -18.30 10.85
CA ASP A 72 6.78 -18.24 12.01
C ASP A 72 8.25 -18.04 11.64
N GLU A 73 8.58 -18.10 10.35
CA GLU A 73 9.94 -17.88 9.88
C GLU A 73 10.41 -16.46 10.20
N THR A 74 11.68 -16.36 10.63
CA THR A 74 12.23 -15.09 11.12
C THR A 74 12.86 -14.28 9.99
N VAL A 75 12.35 -13.07 9.79
CA VAL A 75 12.86 -12.05 8.89
C VAL A 75 13.95 -11.25 9.61
N PRO A 76 15.20 -11.22 9.13
CA PRO A 76 16.26 -10.41 9.72
C PRO A 76 16.04 -8.92 9.42
N VAL A 77 16.33 -8.06 10.40
CA VAL A 77 16.24 -6.61 10.24
C VAL A 77 17.62 -6.04 9.93
N THR A 78 17.76 -5.45 8.75
CA THR A 78 19.00 -4.75 8.34
C THR A 78 19.00 -3.29 8.80
N PRO A 79 20.17 -2.62 8.81
CA PRO A 79 20.24 -1.16 8.98
C PRO A 79 19.42 -0.38 7.96
N HIS A 80 19.37 -0.86 6.71
CA HIS A 80 18.58 -0.24 5.64
C HIS A 80 17.10 -0.29 5.97
N ALA A 81 16.54 -1.49 6.18
CA ALA A 81 15.14 -1.65 6.54
C ALA A 81 14.72 -0.81 7.75
N ALA A 82 15.53 -0.81 8.82
CA ALA A 82 15.25 -0.03 10.04
C ALA A 82 15.20 1.49 9.82
N SER A 83 15.86 2.00 8.76
CA SER A 83 15.93 3.43 8.43
C SER A 83 14.74 3.93 7.59
N MET A 84 13.83 3.05 7.16
CA MET A 84 12.69 3.41 6.33
C MET A 84 11.59 4.14 7.13
N GLU A 85 11.67 5.46 7.16
CA GLU A 85 10.70 6.39 7.78
C GLU A 85 9.59 6.82 6.82
N PRO A 86 8.50 7.50 7.25
CA PRO A 86 8.14 7.85 8.64
C PRO A 86 7.23 6.82 9.32
N SER A 87 6.43 6.05 8.58
CA SER A 87 5.57 5.03 9.20
C SER A 87 6.38 3.76 9.42
N LYS A 88 6.64 3.39 10.68
CA LYS A 88 7.54 2.28 11.03
C LYS A 88 7.13 1.59 12.33
N LEU A 89 7.44 0.30 12.48
CA LEU A 89 7.29 -0.43 13.75
C LEU A 89 8.38 -0.06 14.77
N GLY A 90 9.48 0.57 14.31
CA GLY A 90 10.63 0.84 15.16
C GLY A 90 11.58 -0.35 15.21
N LEU A 91 11.70 -1.10 14.11
CA LEU A 91 12.60 -2.25 14.03
C LEU A 91 14.05 -1.82 14.29
N VAL A 92 14.79 -2.66 15.01
CA VAL A 92 16.18 -2.40 15.41
C VAL A 92 17.12 -3.30 14.57
N PRO A 93 18.20 -2.77 13.97
CA PRO A 93 19.13 -3.57 13.19
C PRO A 93 19.69 -4.76 13.99
N GLY A 94 19.80 -5.93 13.34
CA GLY A 94 20.27 -7.17 13.95
C GLY A 94 19.20 -7.95 14.73
N THR A 95 18.02 -7.36 14.95
CA THR A 95 16.86 -8.08 15.49
C THR A 95 16.11 -8.85 14.39
N ARG A 96 15.04 -9.53 14.78
CA ARG A 96 14.21 -10.33 13.88
C ARG A 96 12.73 -10.11 14.24
N LEU A 97 11.88 -10.22 13.23
CA LEU A 97 10.43 -10.34 13.37
C LEU A 97 9.96 -11.58 12.59
N THR A 98 8.81 -12.15 12.91
CA THR A 98 8.23 -13.22 12.09
C THR A 98 7.61 -12.66 10.81
N VAL A 99 7.42 -13.51 9.80
CA VAL A 99 6.67 -13.15 8.59
C VAL A 99 5.27 -12.63 8.93
N GLU A 100 4.57 -13.30 9.87
CA GLU A 100 3.25 -12.84 10.32
C GLU A 100 3.30 -11.46 10.98
N GLN A 101 4.29 -11.18 11.82
CA GLN A 101 4.47 -9.85 12.42
C GLN A 101 4.74 -8.77 11.37
N ALA A 102 5.50 -9.10 10.31
CA ALA A 102 5.69 -8.20 9.19
C ALA A 102 4.36 -7.93 8.48
N ILE A 103 3.60 -8.97 8.10
CA ILE A 103 2.27 -8.84 7.49
C ILE A 103 1.36 -7.94 8.33
N LEU A 104 1.26 -8.19 9.64
CA LEU A 104 0.47 -7.41 10.57
C LEU A 104 0.93 -5.95 10.63
N GLY A 105 2.23 -5.69 10.60
CA GLY A 105 2.80 -4.34 10.54
C GLY A 105 2.46 -3.59 9.25
N LEU A 106 2.45 -4.29 8.11
CA LEU A 106 2.07 -3.74 6.81
C LEU A 106 0.57 -3.39 6.77
N VAL A 107 -0.32 -4.30 7.17
CA VAL A 107 -1.78 -4.05 7.08
C VAL A 107 -2.27 -3.04 8.12
N THR A 108 -1.70 -3.03 9.34
CA THR A 108 -2.19 -2.13 10.39
C THR A 108 -1.54 -0.74 10.33
N LYS A 109 -0.21 -0.65 10.38
CA LYS A 109 0.51 0.63 10.42
C LYS A 109 0.95 1.12 9.04
N SER A 110 0.90 0.27 8.02
CA SER A 110 1.63 0.51 6.77
C SER A 110 3.13 0.74 7.03
N ALA A 111 3.72 -0.09 7.90
CA ALA A 111 5.10 0.04 8.33
C ALA A 111 6.10 -0.17 7.17
N ASN A 112 6.90 0.85 6.88
CA ASN A 112 7.91 0.86 5.83
C ASN A 112 9.12 0.00 6.19
N ASP A 113 9.54 0.00 7.46
CA ASP A 113 10.65 -0.82 7.95
C ASP A 113 10.35 -2.32 7.84
N ALA A 114 9.13 -2.73 8.21
CA ALA A 114 8.67 -4.10 8.01
C ALA A 114 8.57 -4.48 6.52
N ALA A 115 8.11 -3.56 5.66
CA ALA A 115 8.00 -3.82 4.22
C ALA A 115 9.38 -4.00 3.56
N SER A 116 10.34 -3.14 3.87
CA SER A 116 11.71 -3.24 3.38
C SER A 116 12.39 -4.52 3.90
N ALA A 117 12.27 -4.84 5.19
CA ALA A 117 12.83 -6.09 5.74
C ALA A 117 12.25 -7.35 5.07
N LEU A 118 10.93 -7.37 4.82
CA LEU A 118 10.28 -8.49 4.14
C LEU A 118 10.68 -8.57 2.67
N GLY A 119 10.82 -7.42 2.00
CA GLY A 119 11.32 -7.34 0.63
C GLY A 119 12.76 -7.85 0.50
N GLU A 120 13.66 -7.40 1.37
CA GLU A 120 15.04 -7.91 1.44
C GLU A 120 15.09 -9.41 1.70
N PHE A 121 14.25 -9.91 2.60
CA PHE A 121 14.17 -11.34 2.91
C PHE A 121 13.72 -12.19 1.71
N LEU A 122 12.72 -11.71 0.95
CA LEU A 122 12.19 -12.42 -0.22
C LEU A 122 13.08 -12.28 -1.47
N GLY A 123 13.69 -11.10 -1.66
CA GLY A 123 14.48 -10.77 -2.86
C GLY A 123 15.98 -10.93 -2.68
N GLY A 124 16.49 -11.09 -1.46
CA GLY A 124 17.91 -11.01 -1.10
C GLY A 124 18.45 -9.58 -0.97
N SER A 125 17.80 -8.60 -1.60
CA SER A 125 17.97 -7.15 -1.40
C SER A 125 16.68 -6.43 -1.80
N GLU A 126 16.45 -5.21 -1.30
CA GLU A 126 15.24 -4.46 -1.65
C GLU A 126 15.22 -4.08 -3.14
N ASP A 127 16.34 -3.67 -3.74
CA ASP A 127 16.42 -3.37 -5.17
C ASP A 127 16.04 -4.56 -6.04
N ARG A 128 16.54 -5.75 -5.70
CA ARG A 128 16.19 -6.99 -6.42
C ARG A 128 14.72 -7.33 -6.22
N PHE A 129 14.20 -7.13 -5.01
CA PHE A 129 12.79 -7.33 -4.74
C PHE A 129 11.91 -6.38 -5.55
N ALA A 130 12.27 -5.10 -5.68
CA ALA A 130 11.55 -4.13 -6.51
C ALA A 130 11.50 -4.53 -8.00
N GLN A 131 12.61 -5.05 -8.54
CA GLN A 131 12.63 -5.63 -9.88
C GLN A 131 11.67 -6.83 -10.00
N MET A 132 11.67 -7.72 -9.01
CA MET A 132 10.75 -8.86 -8.97
C MET A 132 9.28 -8.40 -8.85
N MET A 133 8.99 -7.37 -8.05
CA MET A 133 7.67 -6.77 -7.94
C MET A 133 7.19 -6.22 -9.29
N THR A 134 8.05 -5.52 -10.02
CA THR A 134 7.71 -4.99 -11.35
C THR A 134 7.46 -6.11 -12.36
N LEU A 135 8.30 -7.15 -12.36
CA LEU A 135 8.08 -8.33 -13.20
C LEU A 135 6.77 -9.04 -12.86
N ARG A 136 6.45 -9.16 -11.56
CA ARG A 136 5.20 -9.77 -11.11
C ARG A 136 3.99 -8.93 -11.51
N ALA A 137 4.07 -7.61 -11.36
CA ALA A 137 3.04 -6.68 -11.81
C ALA A 137 2.70 -6.90 -13.29
N ARG A 138 3.73 -6.94 -14.16
CA ARG A 138 3.53 -7.23 -15.59
C ARG A 138 2.87 -8.58 -15.83
N ALA A 139 3.27 -9.61 -15.09
CA ALA A 139 2.68 -10.95 -15.19
C ALA A 139 1.20 -11.02 -14.74
N LEU A 140 0.76 -10.08 -13.89
CA LEU A 140 -0.64 -9.93 -13.47
C LEU A 140 -1.44 -9.03 -14.42
N GLY A 141 -0.83 -8.49 -15.48
CA GLY A 141 -1.49 -7.57 -16.40
C GLY A 141 -1.46 -6.10 -15.97
N MET A 142 -0.72 -5.75 -14.91
CA MET A 142 -0.48 -4.37 -14.51
C MET A 142 0.59 -3.76 -15.43
N GLY A 143 0.22 -3.35 -16.64
CA GLY A 143 1.15 -2.92 -17.70
C GLY A 143 1.84 -1.57 -17.45
N HIS A 144 1.30 -0.74 -16.56
CA HIS A 144 1.71 0.64 -16.31
C HIS A 144 2.34 0.85 -14.92
N THR A 145 2.59 -0.23 -14.17
CA THR A 145 3.17 -0.17 -12.82
C THR A 145 4.66 -0.47 -12.76
N THR A 146 5.48 0.43 -12.24
CA THR A 146 6.88 0.14 -11.92
C THR A 146 7.08 0.36 -10.43
N PHE A 147 7.67 -0.62 -9.75
CA PHE A 147 8.04 -0.55 -8.34
C PHE A 147 9.55 -0.37 -8.22
N GLU A 148 9.97 0.50 -7.32
CA GLU A 148 11.39 0.80 -7.05
C GLU A 148 11.79 0.46 -5.61
N ASN A 149 10.82 0.16 -4.74
CA ASN A 149 11.04 -0.32 -3.38
C ASN A 149 9.81 -1.08 -2.85
N ALA A 150 9.96 -1.74 -1.70
CA ALA A 150 8.91 -2.59 -1.13
C ALA A 150 7.83 -1.80 -0.36
N SER A 151 8.12 -0.56 0.00
CA SER A 151 7.31 0.23 0.94
C SER A 151 6.42 1.27 0.28
N GLY A 152 6.76 1.71 -0.93
CA GLY A 152 6.14 2.85 -1.59
C GLY A 152 6.73 4.20 -1.23
N LEU A 153 7.92 4.23 -0.62
CA LEU A 153 8.62 5.48 -0.37
C LEU A 153 8.92 6.22 -1.69
N PRO A 154 9.00 7.57 -1.67
CA PRO A 154 9.15 8.36 -2.88
C PRO A 154 10.38 7.95 -3.69
N ASP A 155 10.14 7.59 -4.94
CA ASP A 155 11.16 7.31 -5.94
C ASP A 155 10.70 7.85 -7.30
N PRO A 156 11.56 8.52 -8.09
CA PRO A 156 11.19 9.05 -9.40
C PRO A 156 10.79 8.00 -10.45
N GLY A 157 11.27 6.76 -10.35
CA GLY A 157 10.95 5.64 -11.24
C GLY A 157 9.65 4.90 -10.88
N GLN A 158 9.10 5.12 -9.69
CA GLN A 158 7.98 4.36 -9.17
C GLN A 158 6.61 4.91 -9.63
N TRP A 159 5.89 4.15 -10.45
CA TRP A 159 4.62 4.56 -11.06
C TRP A 159 3.57 3.46 -10.99
N THR A 160 2.31 3.84 -11.04
CA THR A 160 1.18 2.91 -11.19
C THR A 160 -0.01 3.65 -11.80
N THR A 161 -1.11 2.95 -12.03
CA THR A 161 -2.42 3.53 -12.34
C THR A 161 -3.46 3.03 -11.33
N ALA A 162 -4.66 3.64 -11.30
CA ALA A 162 -5.75 3.13 -10.46
C ALA A 162 -6.23 1.77 -11.00
N ARG A 163 -6.27 1.60 -12.32
CA ARG A 163 -6.64 0.32 -12.96
C ARG A 163 -5.69 -0.81 -12.58
N ASP A 164 -4.39 -0.59 -12.63
CA ASP A 164 -3.39 -1.60 -12.26
C ASP A 164 -3.50 -1.97 -10.77
N LEU A 165 -3.75 -1.01 -9.89
CA LEU A 165 -3.97 -1.30 -8.47
C LEU A 165 -5.28 -2.08 -8.23
N ALA A 166 -6.34 -1.83 -9.01
CA ALA A 166 -7.57 -2.61 -8.93
C ALA A 166 -7.37 -4.06 -9.40
N VAL A 167 -6.54 -4.28 -10.43
CA VAL A 167 -6.11 -5.62 -10.84
C VAL A 167 -5.41 -6.34 -9.69
N LEU A 168 -4.45 -5.68 -9.04
CA LEU A 168 -3.74 -6.23 -7.88
C LEU A 168 -4.67 -6.53 -6.69
N ALA A 169 -5.57 -5.61 -6.37
CA ALA A 169 -6.56 -5.79 -5.30
C ALA A 169 -7.42 -7.03 -5.54
N ARG A 170 -7.93 -7.20 -6.76
CA ARG A 170 -8.73 -8.35 -7.14
C ARG A 170 -7.94 -9.66 -7.04
N HIS A 171 -6.67 -9.66 -7.44
CA HIS A 171 -5.77 -10.80 -7.28
C HIS A 171 -5.52 -11.16 -5.81
N LEU A 172 -5.34 -10.17 -4.92
CA LEU A 172 -5.24 -10.42 -3.48
C LEU A 172 -6.48 -11.13 -2.90
N VAL A 173 -7.67 -10.70 -3.29
CA VAL A 173 -8.95 -11.29 -2.83
C VAL A 173 -9.12 -12.71 -3.37
N THR A 174 -8.88 -12.90 -4.66
CA THR A 174 -9.23 -14.14 -5.38
C THR A 174 -8.17 -15.24 -5.26
N ASP A 175 -6.88 -14.90 -5.31
CA ASP A 175 -5.81 -15.89 -5.23
C ASP A 175 -5.50 -16.29 -3.78
N PHE A 176 -5.79 -15.41 -2.81
CA PHE A 176 -5.43 -15.59 -1.40
C PHE A 176 -6.57 -15.32 -0.42
N PRO A 177 -7.79 -15.88 -0.59
CA PRO A 177 -8.91 -15.60 0.31
C PRO A 177 -8.59 -15.91 1.78
N GLY A 178 -7.74 -16.92 2.05
CA GLY A 178 -7.29 -17.25 3.41
C GLY A 178 -6.33 -16.24 4.06
N TYR A 179 -5.56 -15.51 3.25
CA TYR A 179 -4.65 -14.46 3.74
C TYR A 179 -5.27 -13.05 3.63
N TYR A 180 -6.22 -12.84 2.72
CA TYR A 180 -6.91 -11.57 2.54
C TYR A 180 -7.55 -11.06 3.84
N ARG A 181 -8.01 -11.96 4.72
CA ARG A 181 -8.51 -11.62 6.06
C ARG A 181 -7.56 -10.74 6.89
N TYR A 182 -6.25 -10.75 6.64
CA TYR A 182 -5.33 -9.87 7.36
C TYR A 182 -5.60 -8.37 7.11
N PHE A 183 -6.13 -7.98 5.95
CA PHE A 183 -6.47 -6.58 5.68
C PHE A 183 -7.57 -6.07 6.63
N SER A 184 -8.48 -6.94 7.05
CA SER A 184 -9.53 -6.64 8.05
C SER A 184 -9.03 -6.56 9.50
N THR A 185 -7.73 -6.74 9.76
CA THR A 185 -7.18 -6.75 11.13
C THR A 185 -7.39 -5.39 11.80
N PRO A 186 -8.15 -5.28 12.89
CA PRO A 186 -8.46 -3.97 13.49
C PRO A 186 -7.26 -3.38 14.24
N SER A 187 -6.44 -4.23 14.84
CA SER A 187 -5.23 -3.82 15.55
C SER A 187 -4.24 -4.98 15.70
N PHE A 188 -2.99 -4.63 15.95
CA PHE A 188 -1.88 -5.53 16.16
C PHE A 188 -1.08 -5.09 17.39
N THR A 189 -0.75 -6.01 18.28
CA THR A 189 0.15 -5.72 19.41
C THR A 189 1.60 -5.96 19.00
N TRP A 190 2.38 -4.89 18.91
CA TRP A 190 3.82 -4.94 18.72
C TRP A 190 4.52 -4.61 20.05
N HIS A 191 5.23 -5.59 20.61
CA HIS A 191 5.78 -5.53 21.96
C HIS A 191 4.73 -5.11 23.01
N ARG A 192 4.82 -3.90 23.54
CA ARG A 192 3.88 -3.36 24.56
C ARG A 192 2.92 -2.31 23.99
N GLN A 193 2.89 -2.13 22.68
CA GLN A 193 2.09 -1.12 22.02
C GLN A 193 0.99 -1.77 21.17
N VAL A 194 -0.24 -1.29 21.32
CA VAL A 194 -1.34 -1.62 20.41
C VAL A 194 -1.29 -0.65 19.23
N ILE A 195 -1.17 -1.20 18.03
CA ILE A 195 -1.17 -0.47 16.76
C ILE A 195 -2.55 -0.69 16.13
N PHE A 196 -3.30 0.39 15.94
CA PHE A 196 -4.59 0.33 15.25
C PHE A 196 -4.40 0.40 13.74
N ASN A 197 -5.31 -0.24 13.01
CA ASN A 197 -5.36 -0.14 11.56
C ASN A 197 -5.64 1.31 11.13
N HIS A 198 -4.90 1.75 10.10
CA HIS A 198 -5.02 3.08 9.50
C HIS A 198 -6.20 3.19 8.53
N ASP A 199 -6.75 2.06 8.06
CA ASP A 199 -7.95 2.06 7.25
C ASP A 199 -9.18 2.37 8.11
N ASN A 200 -9.71 3.57 7.93
CA ASN A 200 -10.92 4.00 8.62
C ASN A 200 -12.17 3.32 8.09
N MET A 201 -12.15 2.78 6.86
CA MET A 201 -13.32 2.15 6.24
C MET A 201 -13.79 0.93 7.04
N LEU A 202 -12.86 0.15 7.62
CA LEU A 202 -13.17 -0.95 8.55
C LEU A 202 -14.07 -0.54 9.72
N ARG A 203 -14.07 0.75 10.10
CA ARG A 203 -14.90 1.30 11.19
C ARG A 203 -16.12 2.06 10.70
N THR A 204 -16.03 2.70 9.53
CA THR A 204 -17.03 3.67 9.08
C THR A 204 -17.94 3.17 7.96
N TYR A 205 -17.57 2.10 7.27
CA TYR A 205 -18.32 1.60 6.12
C TYR A 205 -18.79 0.15 6.35
N PRO A 206 -20.11 -0.09 6.47
CA PRO A 206 -20.64 -1.45 6.63
C PRO A 206 -20.23 -2.35 5.47
N GLY A 207 -19.55 -3.45 5.79
CA GLY A 207 -19.08 -4.44 4.80
C GLY A 207 -17.67 -4.21 4.28
N ALA A 208 -16.96 -3.16 4.70
CA ALA A 208 -15.53 -3.00 4.38
C ALA A 208 -14.68 -4.02 5.16
N ASP A 209 -13.75 -4.68 4.46
CA ASP A 209 -12.88 -5.73 4.99
C ASP A 209 -11.41 -5.61 4.56
N GLY A 210 -11.02 -4.51 3.90
CA GLY A 210 -9.62 -4.21 3.58
C GLY A 210 -9.41 -3.10 2.56
#